data_AF-A0A485AFE6-F1
#
_entry.id   AF-A0A485AFE6-F1
#
_cell.length_a   1.000
_cell.length_b   1.000
_cell.length_c   1.000
_cell.angle_alpha   90.00
_cell.angle_beta   90.00
_cell.angle_gamma   90.00
#
_symmetry.space_group_name_H-M   'P 1'
#
loop_
_entity.id
_entity.type
_entity.pdbx_description
1 polymer ?
#
loop_
_entity_poly.entity_id
_entity_poly.type
_entity_poly.pdbx_seq_one_letter_code
_entity_poly.pdbx_strand_id
1 'polypeptide(L)' 'MKKLLSSVLIATSVVLLSACSPDDNNKVKVAINTGPDEAIWKVVEQVAKDKYHLDVEVISSMITCCPMKR' A
#
# COMPACT_ATOMS: atom_id res chain seq x y z
N MET A 1 -27.81 -29.09 -21.49
CA MET A 1 -26.41 -28.64 -21.29
C MET A 1 -26.35 -27.24 -20.67
N LYS A 2 -26.88 -27.06 -19.44
CA LYS A 2 -26.84 -25.77 -18.71
C LYS A 2 -26.12 -25.87 -17.35
N LYS A 3 -25.98 -27.10 -16.83
CA LYS A 3 -25.40 -27.39 -15.51
C LYS A 3 -23.88 -27.46 -15.49
N LEU A 4 -23.25 -27.55 -16.67
CA LEU A 4 -21.79 -27.62 -16.82
C LEU A 4 -21.14 -26.23 -16.82
N LEU A 5 -21.90 -25.18 -17.10
CA LEU A 5 -21.39 -23.81 -17.17
C LEU A 5 -21.17 -23.20 -15.77
N SER A 6 -21.99 -23.58 -14.77
CA SER A 6 -21.80 -23.09 -13.39
C SER A 6 -20.60 -23.71 -12.68
N SER A 7 -20.21 -24.94 -13.03
CA SER A 7 -19.08 -25.62 -12.38
C SER A 7 -17.72 -25.07 -12.83
N VAL A 8 -17.63 -24.55 -14.06
CA VAL A 8 -16.39 -23.96 -14.61
C VAL A 8 -16.12 -22.57 -14.04
N LEU A 9 -17.16 -21.83 -13.63
CA LEU A 9 -17.03 -20.46 -13.14
C LEU A 9 -16.34 -20.36 -11.77
N ILE A 10 -16.43 -21.40 -10.94
CA ILE A 10 -15.88 -21.39 -9.57
C ILE A 10 -14.38 -21.68 -9.59
N ALA A 11 -13.91 -22.47 -10.57
CA ALA A 11 -12.50 -22.86 -10.68
C ALA A 11 -11.59 -21.68 -11.09
N THR A 12 -12.11 -20.66 -11.79
CA THR A 12 -11.31 -19.50 -12.21
C THR A 12 -11.09 -18.49 -11.09
N SER A 13 -11.97 -18.43 -10.07
CA SER A 13 -11.80 -17.51 -8.94
C SER A 13 -10.60 -17.87 -8.05
N VAL A 14 -10.27 -19.16 -7.90
CA VAL A 14 -9.13 -19.61 -7.08
C VAL A 14 -7.79 -19.29 -7.75
N VAL A 15 -7.73 -19.38 -9.09
CA VAL A 15 -6.53 -19.03 -9.86
C VAL A 15 -6.23 -17.53 -9.79
N LEU A 16 -7.28 -16.70 -9.80
CA LEU A 16 -7.15 -15.24 -9.62
C LEU A 16 -6.68 -14.87 -8.18
N LEU A 17 -7.05 -15.66 -7.16
CA LEU A 17 -6.54 -15.45 -5.80
C LEU A 17 -5.07 -15.87 -5.65
N SER A 18 -4.60 -16.87 -6.38
CA SER A 18 -3.18 -17.27 -6.37
C SER A 18 -2.24 -16.28 -7.09
N ALA A 19 -2.78 -15.33 -7.84
CA ALA A 19 -2.04 -14.21 -8.41
C ALA A 19 -1.83 -13.05 -7.43
N CYS A 20 -2.46 -13.11 -6.24
CA CYS A 20 -2.12 -12.24 -5.12
C CYS A 20 -0.88 -12.81 -4.44
N SER A 21 0.28 -12.57 -5.03
CA SER A 21 1.56 -12.81 -4.35
C SER A 21 1.58 -11.99 -3.05
N PRO A 22 2.04 -12.53 -1.92
CA PRO A 22 2.27 -11.76 -0.69
C PRO A 22 3.47 -10.78 -0.80
N ASP A 23 3.78 -10.37 -2.02
CA ASP A 23 4.84 -9.43 -2.34
C ASP A 23 4.31 -8.03 -1.99
N ASP A 24 5.03 -7.32 -1.12
CA ASP A 24 4.74 -5.97 -0.60
C ASP A 24 3.97 -5.83 0.72
N ASN A 25 3.86 -6.87 1.57
CA ASN A 25 3.31 -6.69 2.93
C ASN A 25 4.15 -5.76 3.84
N ASN A 26 5.40 -5.47 3.47
CA ASN A 26 6.33 -4.68 4.27
C ASN A 26 6.58 -3.28 3.71
N LYS A 27 5.96 -2.89 2.59
CA LYS A 27 6.14 -1.56 1.99
C LYS A 27 4.98 -0.64 2.36
N VAL A 28 5.27 0.47 3.04
CA VAL A 28 4.28 1.44 3.50
C VAL A 28 4.59 2.79 2.88
N LYS A 29 3.67 3.34 2.08
CA LYS A 29 3.81 4.67 1.51
C LYS A 29 3.07 5.69 2.37
N VAL A 30 3.75 6.74 2.80
CA VAL A 30 3.15 7.81 3.60
C VAL A 30 3.38 9.15 2.92
N ALA A 31 2.30 9.87 2.65
CA ALA A 31 2.39 11.24 2.16
C ALA A 31 2.52 12.20 3.34
N ILE A 32 3.56 13.02 3.32
CA ILE A 32 3.81 14.02 4.36
C ILE A 32 3.73 15.41 3.73
N ASN A 33 3.28 16.38 4.53
CA ASN A 33 3.42 17.77 4.12
C ASN A 33 4.88 18.19 4.30
N THR A 34 5.42 18.91 3.32
CA THR A 34 6.77 19.48 3.44
C THR A 34 6.82 20.52 4.55
N GLY A 35 7.71 20.33 5.52
CA GLY A 35 7.77 21.13 6.74
C GLY A 35 8.83 20.64 7.75
N PRO A 36 8.85 21.19 8.97
CA PRO A 36 9.84 20.81 9.99
C PRO A 36 9.79 19.32 10.36
N ASP A 37 8.64 18.67 10.13
CA ASP A 37 8.42 17.26 10.40
C ASP A 37 9.19 16.34 9.45
N GLU A 38 9.68 16.84 8.29
CA GLU A 38 10.49 16.04 7.35
C GLU A 38 11.73 15.42 8.01
N ALA A 39 12.34 16.13 8.97
CA ALA A 39 13.47 15.61 9.72
C ALA A 39 13.08 14.44 10.64
N ILE A 40 11.87 14.47 11.20
CA ILE A 40 11.32 13.41 12.06
C ILE A 40 11.00 12.18 11.20
N TRP A 41 10.48 12.38 10.00
CA TRP A 41 10.16 11.28 9.08
C TRP A 41 11.39 10.46 8.66
N LYS A 42 12.58 11.06 8.59
CA LYS A 42 13.84 10.30 8.38
C LYS A 42 14.14 9.34 9.54
N VAL A 43 13.85 9.75 10.77
CA VAL A 43 14.01 8.88 11.96
C VAL A 43 12.97 7.76 11.93
N VAL A 44 11.74 8.07 11.51
CA VAL A 44 10.67 7.06 11.37
C VAL A 44 11.04 6.00 10.34
N GLU A 45 11.56 6.39 9.17
CA GLU A 45 12.06 5.45 8.15
C GLU A 45 13.12 4.52 8.71
N GLN A 46 14.10 5.07 9.43
CA GLN A 46 15.17 4.28 10.04
C GLN A 46 14.63 3.30 11.07
N VAL A 47 13.76 3.73 11.98
CA VAL A 47 13.19 2.88 13.03
C VAL A 47 12.29 1.79 12.43
N ALA A 48 11.50 2.12 11.41
CA ALA A 48 10.63 1.17 10.72
C ALA A 48 11.44 0.05 10.06
N LYS A 49 12.57 0.40 9.44
CA LYS A 49 13.48 -0.56 8.83
C LYS A 49 14.21 -1.41 9.86
N ASP A 50 14.76 -0.79 10.90
CA ASP A 50 15.61 -1.44 11.89
C ASP A 50 14.83 -2.33 12.87
N LYS A 51 13.58 -1.98 13.19
CA LYS A 51 12.79 -2.69 14.22
C LYS A 51 11.69 -3.58 13.65
N TYR A 52 11.14 -3.20 12.50
CA TYR A 52 9.94 -3.85 11.96
C TYR A 52 10.18 -4.45 10.57
N HIS A 53 11.37 -4.30 9.99
CA HIS A 53 11.68 -4.71 8.63
C HIS A 53 10.68 -4.13 7.59
N LEU A 54 10.16 -2.94 7.88
CA LEU A 54 9.24 -2.21 7.01
C LEU A 54 10.03 -1.21 6.16
N ASP A 55 9.75 -1.20 4.85
CA ASP A 55 10.22 -0.18 3.92
C ASP A 55 9.17 0.92 3.85
N VAL A 56 9.44 2.02 4.56
CA VAL A 56 8.59 3.21 4.54
C VAL A 56 9.08 4.14 3.45
N GLU A 57 8.21 4.47 2.49
CA GLU A 57 8.47 5.45 1.44
C GLU A 57 7.73 6.74 1.77
N VAL A 58 8.48 7.77 2.15
CA VAL A 58 7.93 9.09 2.45
C VAL A 58 7.81 9.91 1.18
N ILE A 59 6.58 10.25 0.81
CA ILE A 59 6.29 11.11 -0.33
C ILE A 59 6.03 12.51 0.20
N SER A 60 7.03 13.40 0.05
CA SER A 60 6.85 14.82 0.36
C SER A 60 5.98 15.47 -0.71
N SER A 61 4.79 15.89 -0.33
CA SER A 61 3.91 16.67 -1.20
C SER A 61 3.77 18.06 -0.62
N MET A 62 4.05 19.07 -1.44
CA MET A 62 3.80 20.46 -1.09
C MET A 62 2.28 20.67 -1.19
N ILE A 63 1.57 20.39 -0.10
CA ILE A 63 0.16 20.70 -0.01
C ILE A 63 0.06 22.24 0.02
N THR A 64 -0.06 22.84 -1.15
CA THR A 64 -0.91 24.03 -1.27
C THR A 64 -2.25 23.53 -0.77
N CYS A 65 -2.68 23.97 0.42
CA CYS A 65 -3.92 23.53 1.09
C CYS A 65 -4.90 22.96 0.08
N CYS A 66 -5.01 21.62 0.01
CA CYS A 66 -6.05 20.99 -0.79
C CYS A 66 -7.33 21.74 -0.42
N PRO A 67 -8.01 22.44 -1.35
CA PRO A 67 -9.15 23.25 -0.97
C PRO A 67 -10.12 22.26 -0.35
N MET A 68 -10.33 22.40 0.96
CA MET A 68 -11.31 21.63 1.72
C MET A 68 -12.58 21.71 0.88
N LYS A 69 -12.94 20.59 0.24
CA LYS A 69 -14.21 20.48 -0.44
C LYS A 69 -15.23 20.43 0.69
N ARG A 70 -15.76 21.62 1.02
CA ARG A 70 -16.94 21.79 1.86
C ARG A 70 -18.09 20.97 1.29
#